data_AF-W7UG27-F1
#
_entry.id   AF-W7UG27-F1
#
_cell.length_a   1.000
_cell.length_b   1.000
_cell.length_c   1.000
_cell.angle_alpha   90.00
_cell.angle_beta   90.00
_cell.angle_gamma   90.00
#
_symmetry.space_group_name_H-M   'P 1'
#
loop_
_entity.id
_entity.type
_entity.pdbx_description
1 polymer ?
#
loop_
_entity_poly.entity_id
_entity_poly.type
_entity_poly.pdbx_seq_one_letter_code
_entity_poly.pdbx_strand_id
1 'polypeptide(L)'
;MTNPNDLARNRNIRAQEFAHNRALMNKCTKRYNTMGILYFVPLLIYIPVTIGFAFITGSFIPFVDALIVCPLLAFLAWRSFYHKHDLMIIFLFIVLFTNQFLLVKLAPYEDAGFFKFRIMGKCSVGHLIILLIIGSVAVLNFITNMTYHKLEEADGFPQFNERFFDQEMDIRQSRIKDPFQAEMERRQRTASDSMADISLPSDLSAKSKDGGPPAGMDCI
;
A
#
# COMPACT_ATOMS: atom_id res chain seq x y z
N MET A 1 5.22 6.41 36.76
CA MET A 1 5.05 4.94 36.75
C MET A 1 3.65 4.65 36.24
N THR A 2 3.51 4.09 35.05
CA THR A 2 2.22 3.67 34.49
C THR A 2 1.75 2.40 35.20
N ASN A 3 0.45 2.34 35.53
CA ASN A 3 -0.13 1.16 36.19
C ASN A 3 -0.03 -0.04 35.23
N PRO A 4 0.44 -1.23 35.66
CA PRO A 4 0.51 -2.43 34.81
C PRO A 4 -0.83 -2.78 34.14
N ASN A 5 -1.94 -2.45 34.78
CA ASN A 5 -3.28 -2.64 34.21
C ASN A 5 -3.55 -1.72 33.00
N ASP A 6 -3.00 -0.51 33.00
CA ASP A 6 -3.14 0.44 31.88
C ASP A 6 -2.31 0.01 30.67
N LEU A 7 -1.12 -0.57 30.90
CA LEU A 7 -0.27 -1.14 29.86
C LEU A 7 -0.95 -2.31 29.15
N ALA A 8 -1.49 -3.26 29.92
CA ALA A 8 -2.20 -4.41 29.36
C ALA A 8 -3.45 -3.98 28.56
N ARG A 9 -4.19 -2.99 29.06
CA ARG A 9 -5.36 -2.44 28.37
C ARG A 9 -4.98 -1.76 27.06
N ASN A 10 -3.96 -0.90 27.06
CA ASN A 10 -3.50 -0.20 25.86
C ASN A 10 -3.00 -1.17 24.78
N ARG A 11 -2.33 -2.26 25.19
CA ARG A 11 -1.91 -3.31 24.26
C ARG A 11 -3.10 -4.02 23.62
N ASN A 12 -4.10 -4.39 24.41
CA ASN A 12 -5.30 -5.04 23.89
C ASN A 12 -6.08 -4.14 22.90
N ILE A 13 -6.14 -2.83 23.16
CA ILE A 13 -6.79 -1.87 22.25
C ILE A 13 -6.02 -1.80 20.93
N ARG A 14 -4.68 -1.66 20.96
CA ARG A 14 -3.87 -1.65 19.74
C ARG A 14 -3.95 -2.97 18.96
N ALA A 15 -3.95 -4.11 19.64
CA ALA A 15 -4.13 -5.41 19.01
C ALA A 15 -5.45 -5.48 18.23
N GLN A 16 -6.52 -4.94 18.81
CA GLN A 16 -7.83 -4.85 18.15
C GLN A 16 -7.81 -3.89 16.96
N GLU A 17 -7.15 -2.73 17.09
CA GLU A 17 -6.98 -1.77 15.98
C GLU A 17 -6.20 -2.38 14.82
N PHE A 18 -5.08 -3.07 15.08
CA PHE A 18 -4.31 -3.76 14.05
C PHE A 18 -5.10 -4.88 13.39
N ALA A 19 -5.83 -5.69 14.16
CA ALA A 19 -6.70 -6.72 13.59
C ALA A 19 -7.80 -6.12 12.70
N HIS A 20 -8.40 -5.00 13.13
CA HIS A 20 -9.40 -4.28 12.36
C HIS A 20 -8.82 -3.71 11.06
N ASN A 21 -7.68 -3.03 11.12
CA ASN A 21 -7.01 -2.44 9.96
C ASN A 21 -6.55 -3.51 8.97
N ARG A 22 -6.05 -4.66 9.45
CA ARG A 22 -5.73 -5.81 8.60
C ARG A 22 -6.95 -6.37 7.90
N ALA A 23 -8.10 -6.46 8.60
CA ALA A 23 -9.34 -6.91 7.98
C ALA A 23 -9.83 -5.92 6.90
N LEU A 24 -9.69 -4.61 7.12
CA LEU A 24 -10.00 -3.58 6.12
C LEU A 24 -9.06 -3.66 4.92
N MET A 25 -7.75 -3.84 5.14
CA MET A 25 -6.76 -4.00 4.08
C MET A 25 -7.07 -5.21 3.19
N ASN A 26 -7.38 -6.36 3.79
CA ASN A 26 -7.80 -7.55 3.04
C ASN A 26 -9.06 -7.30 2.19
N LYS A 27 -10.01 -6.52 2.72
CA LYS A 27 -11.20 -6.11 1.96
C LYS A 27 -10.83 -5.19 0.79
N CYS A 28 -9.93 -4.23 0.98
CA CYS A 28 -9.44 -3.37 -0.10
C CYS A 28 -8.74 -4.19 -1.19
N THR A 29 -7.84 -5.10 -0.83
CA THR A 29 -7.16 -5.98 -1.79
C THR A 29 -8.15 -6.84 -2.58
N LYS A 30 -9.16 -7.41 -1.92
CA LYS A 30 -10.22 -8.16 -2.60
C LYS A 30 -11.01 -7.27 -3.56
N ARG A 31 -11.36 -6.05 -3.15
CA ARG A 31 -12.05 -5.07 -3.99
C ARG A 31 -11.23 -4.69 -5.22
N TYR A 32 -9.93 -4.43 -5.08
CA TYR A 32 -9.06 -4.13 -6.21
C TYR A 32 -9.01 -5.26 -7.24
N ASN A 33 -8.94 -6.52 -6.79
CA ASN A 33 -8.98 -7.66 -7.70
C ASN A 33 -10.34 -7.76 -8.43
N THR A 34 -11.45 -7.54 -7.72
CA THR A 34 -12.79 -7.49 -8.32
C THR A 34 -12.94 -6.32 -9.30
N MET A 35 -12.36 -5.15 -9.00
CA MET A 35 -12.45 -3.96 -9.86
C MET A 35 -11.80 -4.19 -11.23
N GLY A 36 -10.69 -4.91 -11.30
CA GLY A 36 -10.10 -5.28 -12.59
C GLY A 36 -11.13 -5.98 -13.48
N ILE A 37 -11.83 -6.99 -12.96
CA ILE A 37 -12.87 -7.71 -13.70
C ILE A 37 -14.01 -6.77 -14.10
N LEU A 38 -14.47 -5.92 -13.16
CA LEU A 38 -15.59 -5.00 -13.38
C LEU A 38 -15.29 -3.89 -14.42
N TYR A 39 -14.03 -3.48 -14.59
CA TYR A 39 -13.66 -2.53 -15.63
C TYR A 39 -13.45 -3.21 -16.99
N PHE A 40 -12.69 -4.32 -17.02
CA PHE A 40 -12.26 -4.91 -18.28
C PHE A 40 -13.36 -5.71 -18.97
N VAL A 41 -14.23 -6.41 -18.25
CA VAL A 41 -15.29 -7.22 -18.88
C VAL A 41 -16.27 -6.36 -19.69
N PRO A 42 -16.83 -5.26 -19.16
CA PRO A 42 -17.70 -4.39 -19.94
C PRO A 42 -16.98 -3.77 -21.14
N LEU A 43 -15.72 -3.33 -20.98
CA LEU A 43 -14.93 -2.75 -22.08
C LEU A 43 -14.64 -3.77 -23.19
N LEU A 44 -14.32 -5.02 -22.83
CA LEU A 44 -14.08 -6.09 -23.80
C LEU A 44 -15.34 -6.48 -24.58
N ILE A 45 -16.52 -6.43 -23.94
CA ILE A 45 -17.81 -6.65 -24.61
C ILE A 45 -18.18 -5.44 -25.48
N TYR A 46 -17.84 -4.24 -25.02
CA TYR A 46 -18.20 -3.00 -25.67
C TYR A 46 -17.52 -2.80 -27.03
N ILE A 47 -16.22 -3.08 -27.13
CA ILE A 47 -15.42 -2.93 -28.36
C ILE A 47 -16.05 -3.65 -29.58
N PRO A 48 -16.37 -4.96 -29.55
CA PRO A 48 -16.97 -5.62 -30.70
C PRO A 48 -18.39 -5.12 -30.99
N VAL A 49 -19.14 -4.70 -29.96
CA VAL A 49 -20.49 -4.14 -30.15
C VAL A 49 -20.44 -2.79 -30.87
N THR A 50 -19.52 -1.90 -30.50
CA THR A 50 -19.36 -0.60 -31.17
C THR A 50 -18.79 -0.73 -32.56
N ILE A 51 -17.82 -1.62 -32.76
CA ILE A 51 -17.28 -1.91 -34.10
C ILE A 51 -18.37 -2.51 -35.00
N GLY A 52 -19.14 -3.49 -34.52
CA GLY A 52 -20.25 -4.05 -35.27
C GLY A 52 -21.32 -3.01 -35.61
N PHE A 53 -21.62 -2.11 -34.67
CA PHE A 53 -22.53 -0.99 -34.91
C PHE A 53 -21.98 -0.01 -35.96
N ALA A 54 -20.67 0.28 -35.93
CA ALA A 54 -20.01 1.11 -36.94
C ALA A 54 -20.18 0.51 -38.35
N PHE A 55 -19.95 -0.79 -38.51
CA PHE A 55 -20.12 -1.48 -39.79
C PHE A 55 -21.57 -1.46 -40.29
N ILE A 56 -22.55 -1.70 -39.41
CA ILE A 56 -23.97 -1.73 -39.79
C ILE A 56 -24.48 -0.34 -40.19
N THR A 57 -24.03 0.70 -39.48
CA THR A 57 -24.48 2.07 -39.71
C THR A 57 -23.69 2.80 -40.78
N GLY A 58 -22.48 2.31 -41.11
CA GLY A 58 -21.53 3.01 -41.97
C GLY A 58 -20.93 4.25 -41.30
N SER A 59 -21.14 4.46 -39.99
CA SER A 59 -20.59 5.61 -39.28
C SER A 59 -19.15 5.35 -38.83
N PHE A 60 -18.30 6.35 -39.06
CA PHE A 60 -16.91 6.37 -38.62
C PHE A 60 -16.75 6.73 -37.14
N ILE A 61 -17.70 7.44 -36.53
CA ILE A 61 -17.62 7.92 -35.14
C ILE A 61 -17.48 6.79 -34.11
N PRO A 62 -18.37 5.77 -34.07
CA PRO A 62 -18.26 4.68 -33.10
C PRO A 62 -17.01 3.83 -33.31
N PHE A 63 -16.47 3.78 -34.53
CA PHE A 63 -15.22 3.09 -34.82
C PHE A 63 -14.01 3.82 -34.20
N VAL A 64 -13.93 5.13 -34.38
CA VAL A 64 -12.88 5.97 -33.77
C VAL A 64 -12.97 5.94 -32.25
N ASP A 65 -14.18 6.00 -31.70
CA ASP A 65 -14.42 5.88 -30.26
C ASP A 65 -13.90 4.55 -29.70
N ALA A 66 -14.23 3.43 -30.36
CA ALA A 66 -13.78 2.10 -29.96
C ALA A 66 -12.25 1.97 -29.98
N LEU A 67 -11.57 2.59 -30.95
CA LEU A 67 -10.11 2.49 -31.10
C LEU A 67 -9.31 3.45 -30.22
N ILE A 68 -9.85 4.63 -29.90
CA ILE A 68 -9.10 5.64 -29.16
C ILE A 68 -9.60 5.72 -27.71
N VAL A 69 -10.90 5.88 -27.51
CA VAL A 69 -11.48 6.15 -26.20
C VAL A 69 -11.47 4.90 -25.34
N CYS A 70 -11.78 3.73 -25.88
CA CYS A 70 -11.81 2.49 -25.09
C CYS A 70 -10.43 2.10 -24.52
N PRO A 71 -9.32 2.09 -25.30
CA PRO A 71 -8.00 1.83 -24.74
C PRO A 71 -7.56 2.89 -23.73
N LEU A 72 -7.92 4.15 -23.97
CA LEU A 72 -7.64 5.24 -23.03
C LEU A 72 -8.37 5.02 -21.68
N LEU A 73 -9.66 4.66 -21.73
CA LEU A 73 -10.44 4.33 -20.53
C LEU A 73 -9.86 3.11 -19.80
N ALA A 74 -9.47 2.07 -20.54
CA ALA A 74 -8.84 0.88 -19.96
C ALA A 74 -7.51 1.22 -19.26
N PHE A 75 -6.68 2.06 -19.89
CA PHE A 75 -5.41 2.52 -19.32
C PHE A 75 -5.62 3.34 -18.04
N LEU A 76 -6.56 4.30 -18.06
CA LEU A 76 -6.87 5.12 -16.89
C LEU A 76 -7.45 4.29 -15.75
N ALA A 77 -8.36 3.36 -16.04
CA ALA A 77 -8.91 2.42 -15.08
C ALA A 77 -7.81 1.56 -14.46
N TRP A 78 -6.96 0.94 -15.28
CA TRP A 78 -5.82 0.15 -14.83
C TRP A 78 -4.90 0.94 -13.89
N ARG A 79 -4.45 2.11 -14.34
CA ARG A 79 -3.58 2.99 -13.57
C ARG A 79 -4.22 3.37 -12.24
N SER A 80 -5.52 3.63 -12.25
CA SER A 80 -6.26 4.04 -11.07
C SER A 80 -6.31 2.97 -9.99
N PHE A 81 -6.73 1.73 -10.29
CA PHE A 81 -6.86 0.69 -9.26
C PHE A 81 -5.53 0.00 -8.93
N TYR A 82 -4.58 -0.08 -9.87
CA TYR A 82 -3.29 -0.75 -9.64
C TYR A 82 -2.32 0.13 -8.85
N HIS A 83 -2.17 1.40 -9.26
CA HIS A 83 -1.30 2.36 -8.56
C HIS A 83 -2.01 3.22 -7.52
N LYS A 84 -3.33 3.05 -7.36
CA LYS A 84 -4.14 3.73 -6.33
C LYS A 84 -4.07 5.26 -6.46
N HIS A 85 -3.93 5.75 -7.70
CA HIS A 85 -3.89 7.19 -7.97
C HIS A 85 -5.30 7.76 -8.12
N ASP A 86 -5.70 8.61 -7.19
CA ASP A 86 -7.03 9.26 -7.22
C ASP A 86 -7.21 10.21 -8.40
N LEU A 87 -6.14 10.89 -8.84
CA LEU A 87 -6.19 11.76 -10.01
C LEU A 87 -6.62 11.01 -11.29
N MET A 88 -6.24 9.74 -11.41
CA MET A 88 -6.62 8.93 -12.58
C MET A 88 -8.12 8.63 -12.62
N ILE A 89 -8.79 8.56 -11.46
CA ILE A 89 -10.24 8.43 -11.37
C ILE A 89 -10.91 9.70 -11.89
N ILE A 90 -10.40 10.85 -11.50
CA ILE A 90 -10.91 12.15 -11.95
C ILE A 90 -10.77 12.27 -13.47
N PHE A 91 -9.60 11.96 -14.02
CA PHE A 91 -9.39 11.95 -15.46
C PHE A 91 -10.32 10.96 -16.17
N LEU A 92 -10.55 9.78 -15.59
CA LEU A 92 -11.49 8.80 -16.15
C LEU A 92 -12.92 9.35 -16.22
N PHE A 93 -13.41 10.04 -15.19
CA PHE A 93 -14.71 10.71 -15.25
C PHE A 93 -14.75 11.80 -16.32
N ILE A 94 -13.71 12.63 -16.41
CA ILE A 94 -13.62 13.68 -17.43
C ILE A 94 -13.73 13.06 -18.82
N VAL A 95 -12.94 12.02 -19.13
CA VAL A 95 -12.99 11.34 -20.43
C VAL A 95 -14.37 10.75 -20.70
N LEU A 96 -15.01 10.09 -19.71
CA LEU A 96 -16.36 9.54 -19.86
C LEU A 96 -17.41 10.63 -20.17
N PHE A 97 -17.43 11.72 -19.40
CA PHE A 97 -18.40 12.81 -19.59
C PHE A 97 -18.14 13.59 -20.88
N THR A 98 -16.88 13.88 -21.19
CA THR A 98 -16.52 14.54 -22.45
C THR A 98 -16.92 13.67 -23.64
N ASN A 99 -16.67 12.36 -23.59
CA ASN A 99 -17.08 11.46 -24.66
C ASN A 99 -18.61 11.42 -24.83
N GLN A 100 -19.35 11.26 -23.74
CA GLN A 100 -20.82 11.28 -23.78
C GLN A 100 -21.36 12.61 -24.33
N PHE A 101 -20.78 13.75 -23.91
CA PHE A 101 -21.16 15.06 -24.41
C PHE A 101 -20.86 15.23 -25.90
N LEU A 102 -19.68 14.79 -26.34
CA LEU A 102 -19.25 14.83 -27.73
C LEU A 102 -20.23 14.04 -28.60
N LEU A 103 -20.58 12.83 -28.19
CA LEU A 103 -21.53 11.99 -28.92
C LEU A 103 -22.92 12.61 -29.00
N VAL A 104 -23.42 13.20 -27.92
CA VAL A 104 -24.72 13.93 -27.95
C VAL A 104 -24.68 15.11 -28.92
N LYS A 105 -23.54 15.80 -29.03
CA LYS A 105 -23.37 16.95 -29.94
C LYS A 105 -23.13 16.57 -31.40
N LEU A 106 -22.46 15.45 -31.67
CA LEU A 106 -22.24 14.94 -33.03
C LEU A 106 -23.41 14.14 -33.57
N ALA A 107 -24.22 13.53 -32.70
CA ALA A 107 -25.38 12.74 -33.09
C ALA A 107 -26.40 13.41 -34.03
N PRO A 108 -26.69 14.73 -33.98
CA PRO A 108 -27.56 15.37 -34.97
C PRO A 108 -26.92 15.61 -36.35
N TYR A 109 -25.60 15.50 -36.47
CA TYR A 109 -24.85 15.72 -37.71
C TYR A 109 -24.52 14.43 -38.47
N GLU A 110 -24.84 13.26 -37.90
CA GLU A 110 -24.68 11.99 -38.60
C GLU A 110 -25.90 11.72 -39.50
N ASP A 111 -25.62 11.50 -40.78
CA ASP A 111 -26.62 11.05 -41.74
C ASP A 111 -27.22 9.72 -41.28
N ALA A 112 -28.55 9.60 -41.36
CA ALA A 112 -29.23 8.33 -41.16
C ALA A 112 -28.67 7.34 -42.20
N GLY A 113 -27.92 6.34 -41.74
CA GLY A 113 -27.30 5.33 -42.61
C GLY A 113 -28.29 4.53 -43.46
N PHE A 114 -27.79 3.50 -44.15
CA PHE A 114 -28.53 2.68 -45.13
C PHE A 114 -29.91 2.17 -44.68
N PHE A 115 -30.04 1.85 -43.40
CA PHE A 115 -31.32 1.68 -42.77
C PHE A 115 -31.59 2.97 -42.00
N LYS A 116 -32.76 3.60 -42.19
CA LYS A 116 -33.23 4.82 -41.47
C LYS A 116 -33.36 4.64 -39.94
N PHE A 117 -32.41 3.95 -39.30
CA PHE A 117 -32.23 3.89 -37.86
C PHE A 117 -31.70 5.25 -37.42
N ARG A 118 -32.43 5.90 -36.51
CA ARG A 118 -31.90 7.07 -35.78
C ARG A 118 -30.70 6.62 -34.95
N ILE A 119 -29.50 6.81 -35.49
CA ILE A 119 -28.20 6.57 -34.84
C ILE A 119 -28.13 7.33 -33.51
N MET A 120 -28.75 8.52 -33.47
CA MET A 120 -28.91 9.41 -32.32
C MET A 120 -29.44 8.71 -31.05
N GLY A 121 -30.28 7.68 -31.19
CA GLY A 121 -30.92 7.03 -30.04
C GLY A 121 -30.10 5.88 -29.44
N LYS A 122 -29.48 5.03 -30.26
CA LYS A 122 -28.95 3.74 -29.78
C LYS A 122 -27.47 3.78 -29.41
N CYS A 123 -26.65 4.50 -30.18
CA CYS A 123 -25.23 4.62 -29.87
C CYS A 123 -25.03 5.43 -28.57
N SER A 124 -25.77 6.54 -28.43
CA SER A 124 -25.80 7.35 -27.21
C SER A 124 -26.29 6.56 -25.98
N VAL A 125 -27.30 5.69 -26.14
CA VAL A 125 -27.79 4.84 -25.03
C VAL A 125 -26.77 3.77 -24.65
N GLY A 126 -26.09 3.14 -25.61
CA GLY A 126 -25.01 2.18 -25.33
C GLY A 126 -23.87 2.81 -24.53
N HIS A 127 -23.44 4.02 -24.92
CA HIS A 127 -22.44 4.78 -24.19
C HIS A 127 -22.93 5.21 -22.81
N LEU A 128 -24.20 5.56 -22.65
CA LEU A 128 -24.79 5.92 -21.37
C LEU A 128 -24.80 4.72 -20.41
N ILE A 129 -25.08 3.52 -20.91
CA ILE A 129 -25.00 2.28 -20.12
C ILE A 129 -23.55 2.04 -19.66
N ILE A 130 -22.57 2.19 -20.55
CA ILE A 130 -21.15 2.07 -20.19
C ILE A 130 -20.73 3.13 -19.19
N LEU A 131 -21.14 4.38 -19.37
CA LEU A 131 -20.88 5.46 -18.44
C LEU A 131 -21.44 5.14 -17.05
N LEU A 132 -22.65 4.56 -16.98
CA LEU A 132 -23.26 4.16 -15.72
C LEU A 132 -22.48 3.01 -15.06
N ILE A 133 -22.13 1.97 -15.82
CA ILE A 133 -21.37 0.82 -15.32
C ILE A 133 -19.98 1.27 -14.86
N ILE A 134 -19.16 1.80 -15.77
CA ILE A 134 -17.78 2.20 -15.49
C ILE A 134 -17.74 3.35 -14.46
N GLY A 135 -18.66 4.30 -14.55
CA GLY A 135 -18.78 5.39 -13.59
C GLY A 135 -19.13 4.91 -12.18
N SER A 136 -20.03 3.93 -12.04
CA SER A 136 -20.35 3.34 -10.73
C SER A 136 -19.13 2.62 -10.12
N VAL A 137 -18.37 1.89 -10.93
CA VAL A 137 -17.13 1.22 -10.51
C VAL A 137 -16.06 2.25 -10.13
N ALA A 138 -15.99 3.38 -10.83
CA ALA A 138 -15.10 4.51 -10.51
C ALA A 138 -15.39 5.13 -9.15
N VAL A 139 -16.66 5.29 -8.78
CA VAL A 139 -17.03 5.74 -7.42
C VAL A 139 -16.59 4.72 -6.36
N LEU A 140 -16.83 3.43 -6.60
CA LEU A 140 -16.39 2.38 -5.68
C LEU A 140 -14.86 2.34 -5.53
N ASN A 141 -14.14 2.58 -6.62
CA ASN A 141 -12.68 2.66 -6.65
C ASN A 141 -12.18 3.85 -5.82
N PHE A 142 -12.82 5.02 -5.98
CA PHE A 142 -12.50 6.21 -5.19
C PHE A 142 -12.66 5.97 -3.69
N ILE A 143 -13.77 5.35 -3.27
CA ILE A 143 -14.00 5.01 -1.85
C ILE A 143 -12.94 4.02 -1.35
N THR A 144 -12.53 3.08 -2.19
CA THR A 144 -11.52 2.06 -1.84
C THR A 144 -10.13 2.68 -1.72
N ASN A 145 -9.75 3.59 -2.61
CA ASN A 145 -8.51 4.37 -2.50
C ASN A 145 -8.50 5.26 -1.26
N MET A 146 -9.59 5.96 -0.97
CA MET A 146 -9.68 6.77 0.24
C MET A 146 -9.52 5.91 1.50
N THR A 147 -10.11 4.70 1.51
CA THR A 147 -9.91 3.74 2.62
C THR A 147 -8.47 3.25 2.68
N TYR A 148 -7.85 3.02 1.53
CA TYR A 148 -6.46 2.60 1.44
C TYR A 148 -5.49 3.67 1.97
N HIS A 149 -5.65 4.94 1.60
CA HIS A 149 -4.80 6.02 2.10
C HIS A 149 -4.99 6.25 3.60
N LYS A 150 -6.20 6.11 4.13
CA LYS A 150 -6.43 6.09 5.59
C LYS A 150 -5.69 4.95 6.29
N LEU A 151 -5.58 3.79 5.65
CA LEU A 151 -4.82 2.66 6.17
C LEU A 151 -3.31 2.87 6.05
N GLU A 152 -2.87 3.61 5.03
CA GLU A 152 -1.46 3.99 4.83
C GLU A 152 -0.97 4.96 5.90
N GLU A 153 -1.84 5.86 6.38
CA GLU A 153 -1.57 6.75 7.51
C GLU A 153 -1.64 6.05 8.88
N ALA A 154 -2.18 4.84 8.95
CA ALA A 154 -2.33 4.10 10.20
C ALA A 154 -1.04 3.36 10.61
N ASP A 155 -0.83 3.27 11.92
CA ASP A 155 0.33 2.59 12.51
C ASP A 155 0.42 1.12 12.07
N GLY A 156 1.64 0.67 11.79
CA GLY A 156 1.94 -0.72 11.43
C GLY A 156 1.58 -1.09 9.98
N PHE A 157 1.16 -0.15 9.13
CA PHE A 157 0.99 -0.38 7.69
C PHE A 157 2.30 -0.89 7.05
N PRO A 158 2.26 -1.81 6.07
CA PRO A 158 1.09 -2.50 5.51
C PRO A 158 0.71 -3.81 6.23
N GLN A 159 1.53 -4.27 7.18
CA GLN A 159 1.41 -5.63 7.76
C GLN A 159 0.48 -5.70 8.98
N PHE A 160 0.24 -4.57 9.65
CA PHE A 160 -0.56 -4.41 10.85
C PHE A 160 -0.24 -5.47 11.92
N ASN A 161 1.03 -5.51 12.34
CA ASN A 161 1.53 -6.47 13.32
C ASN A 161 2.28 -5.73 14.42
N GLU A 162 1.92 -6.00 15.67
CA GLU A 162 2.54 -5.41 16.87
C GLU A 162 4.07 -5.54 16.85
N ARG A 163 4.58 -6.74 16.51
CA ARG A 163 6.03 -7.01 16.55
C ARG A 163 6.83 -6.14 15.59
N PHE A 164 6.27 -5.87 14.41
CA PHE A 164 6.94 -5.03 13.41
C PHE A 164 6.84 -3.56 13.79
N PHE A 165 5.71 -3.14 14.34
CA PHE A 165 5.53 -1.77 14.83
C PHE A 165 6.50 -1.46 15.98
N ASP A 166 6.62 -2.36 16.96
CA ASP A 166 7.54 -2.18 18.09
C ASP A 166 9.00 -2.08 17.62
N GLN A 167 9.40 -2.93 16.66
CA GLN A 167 10.73 -2.84 16.03
C GLN A 167 10.96 -1.51 15.30
N GLU A 168 9.97 -1.04 14.52
CA GLU A 168 10.10 0.22 13.80
C GLU A 168 10.16 1.42 14.75
N MET A 169 9.37 1.39 15.83
CA MET A 169 9.42 2.38 16.89
C MET A 169 10.77 2.40 17.60
N ASP A 170 11.36 1.24 17.92
CA ASP A 170 12.70 1.15 18.50
C ASP A 170 13.77 1.72 17.57
N ILE A 171 13.66 1.48 16.25
CA ILE A 171 14.57 2.06 15.25
C ILE A 171 14.42 3.58 15.15
N ARG A 172 13.18 4.10 15.16
CA ARG A 172 12.93 5.55 15.14
C ARG A 172 13.40 6.22 16.43
N GLN A 173 13.12 5.61 17.58
CA GLN A 173 13.53 6.12 18.89
C GLN A 173 15.06 6.08 19.06
N SER A 174 15.74 5.04 18.56
CA SER A 174 17.20 4.99 18.55
C SER A 174 17.83 6.02 17.61
N ARG A 175 17.15 6.40 16.52
CA ARG A 175 17.58 7.54 15.66
C ARG A 175 17.35 8.91 16.31
N ILE A 176 16.33 9.04 17.16
CA ILE A 176 16.03 10.26 17.93
C ILE A 176 16.68 10.16 19.32
N LYS A 177 17.77 9.40 19.48
CA LYS A 177 18.55 9.48 20.71
C LYS A 177 19.11 10.90 20.81
N ASP A 178 18.70 11.57 21.88
CA ASP A 178 19.19 12.89 22.26
C ASP A 178 20.74 12.84 22.28
N PRO A 179 21.46 13.77 21.62
CA PRO A 179 22.92 13.77 21.62
C PRO A 179 23.53 13.64 23.02
N PHE A 180 22.83 14.11 24.06
CA PHE A 180 23.22 13.91 25.45
C PHE A 180 23.19 12.44 25.91
N GLN A 181 22.18 11.66 25.51
CA GLN A 181 22.09 10.24 25.84
C GLN A 181 23.16 9.42 25.11
N ALA A 182 23.45 9.78 23.85
CA ALA A 182 24.54 9.16 23.10
C ALA A 182 25.91 9.46 23.72
N GLU A 183 26.14 10.69 24.16
CA GLU A 183 27.40 11.09 24.80
C GLU A 183 27.53 10.46 26.20
N MET A 184 26.44 10.31 26.95
CA MET A 184 26.44 9.66 28.26
C MET A 184 26.71 8.14 28.15
N GLU A 185 26.06 7.44 27.22
CA GLU A 185 26.37 6.02 26.93
C GLU A 185 27.82 5.84 26.48
N ARG A 186 28.32 6.73 25.64
CA ARG A 186 29.73 6.74 25.23
C ARG A 186 30.65 6.86 26.44
N ARG A 187 30.42 7.84 27.32
CA ARG A 187 31.22 8.05 28.54
C ARG A 187 31.15 6.87 29.50
N GLN A 188 29.98 6.25 29.67
CA GLN A 188 29.85 5.04 30.49
C GLN A 188 30.64 3.87 29.91
N ARG A 189 30.62 3.66 28.59
CA ARG A 189 31.44 2.62 27.94
C ARG A 189 32.94 2.83 28.13
N THR A 190 33.44 4.06 27.96
CA THR A 190 34.86 4.34 28.21
C THR A 190 35.24 4.18 29.68
N ALA A 191 34.35 4.53 30.61
CA ALA A 191 34.60 4.37 32.04
C ALA A 191 34.60 2.89 32.47
N SER A 192 33.75 2.05 31.87
CA SER A 192 33.75 0.60 32.14
C SER A 192 34.97 -0.12 31.56
N ASP A 193 35.42 0.25 30.36
CA ASP A 193 36.66 -0.31 29.79
C ASP A 193 37.88 0.08 30.63
N SER A 194 37.92 1.30 31.16
CA SER A 194 39.01 1.77 32.03
C SER A 194 39.12 1.03 33.36
N MET A 195 38.08 0.33 33.81
CA MET A 195 38.09 -0.45 35.07
C MET A 195 38.36 -1.94 34.81
N ALA A 196 38.17 -2.43 33.58
CA ALA A 196 38.44 -3.82 33.20
C ALA A 196 39.95 -4.12 33.14
N ASP A 197 40.78 -3.10 32.86
CA ASP A 197 42.25 -3.21 32.86
C ASP A 197 42.89 -3.11 34.26
N ILE A 198 42.09 -2.96 35.33
CA ILE A 198 42.57 -3.03 36.72
C ILE A 198 42.30 -4.43 37.29
N SER A 199 42.73 -5.48 36.58
CA SER A 199 42.98 -6.77 37.22
C SER A 199 44.38 -6.72 37.85
N LEU A 200 44.43 -6.56 39.18
CA LEU A 200 45.67 -6.59 39.97
C LEU A 200 46.49 -7.88 39.69
N PRO A 201 47.82 -7.78 39.51
CA PRO A 201 48.66 -8.96 39.32
C PRO A 201 48.64 -9.83 40.59
N SER A 202 48.32 -11.12 40.42
CA SER A 202 48.13 -12.09 41.51
C SER A 202 49.43 -12.65 42.11
N ASP A 203 50.58 -12.01 41.89
CA ASP A 203 51.91 -12.65 42.04
C ASP A 203 52.72 -12.29 43.30
N LEU A 204 52.15 -11.64 44.33
CA LEU A 204 52.94 -11.25 45.52
C LEU A 204 52.55 -11.90 46.86
N SER A 205 51.69 -12.93 46.87
CA SER A 205 51.26 -13.60 48.11
C SER A 205 51.82 -15.03 48.31
N ALA A 206 52.98 -15.36 47.75
CA ALA A 206 53.60 -16.69 47.89
C ALA A 206 55.07 -16.60 48.32
N LYS A 207 55.37 -15.97 49.46
CA LYS A 207 56.67 -16.16 50.12
C LYS A 207 56.56 -16.01 51.64
N SER A 208 55.88 -16.97 52.27
CA SER A 208 55.93 -17.18 53.71
C SER A 208 55.64 -18.64 54.00
N LYS A 209 56.55 -19.29 54.74
CA LYS A 209 56.60 -20.71 55.15
C LYS A 209 57.17 -21.63 54.06
N ASP A 210 58.17 -22.47 54.29
CA ASP A 210 58.40 -23.29 55.47
C ASP A 210 59.88 -23.64 55.65
N GLY A 211 60.33 -23.71 56.91
CA GLY A 211 61.61 -24.29 57.30
C GLY A 211 61.36 -25.63 57.98
N GLY A 212 62.06 -26.67 57.55
CA GLY A 212 62.05 -28.01 58.15
C GLY A 212 63.33 -28.78 57.81
N PRO A 213 63.87 -29.61 58.73
CA PRO A 213 65.27 -30.06 58.77
C PRO A 213 65.57 -31.35 57.95
N PRO A 214 66.86 -31.71 57.74
CA PRO A 214 67.27 -32.76 56.81
C PRO A 214 67.27 -34.16 57.45
N ALA A 215 66.90 -35.18 56.66
CA ALA A 215 67.05 -36.59 57.04
C ALA A 215 67.30 -37.50 55.81
N GLY A 216 68.26 -38.43 55.96
CA GLY A 216 68.62 -39.51 55.02
C GLY A 216 69.89 -39.18 54.22
N MET A 217 71.10 -39.69 54.46
CA MET A 217 71.60 -41.01 54.91
C MET A 217 71.40 -42.09 53.83
N ASP A 218 72.28 -42.05 52.83
CA ASP A 218 72.48 -43.10 51.84
C ASP A 218 73.66 -43.99 52.25
N CYS A 219 73.36 -45.28 52.44
CA CYS A 219 74.32 -46.37 52.42
C CYS A 219 74.10 -47.14 51.10
N ILE A 220 75.12 -47.17 50.24
CA ILE A 220 75.77 -48.30 49.55
C ILE A 220 76.73 -47.70 48.50
#